data_AF-A0A1F3RX95-F1
#
_entry.id   AF-A0A1F3RX95-F1
#
_cell.length_a   1.000
_cell.length_b   1.000
_cell.length_c   1.000
_cell.angle_alpha   90.00
_cell.angle_beta   90.00
_cell.angle_gamma   90.00
#
_symmetry.space_group_name_H-M   'P 1'
#
loop_
_entity.id
_entity.type
_entity.pdbx_description
1 polymer ?
#
loop_
_entity_poly.entity_id
_entity_poly.type
_entity_poly.pdbx_seq_one_letter_code
_entity_poly.pdbx_strand_id
1 'polypeptide(L)'
;MLRFIKHNLTGIDGVAIYPLISLLIFVIFFVFVLLYVIRMRKVEIDELGALPFDEGDQPVVVLPREKKIRRKGKLKSGAVLLVLLFLTQGVVAQEGEKLFKSKCNVCHIIGKPSTGPDLTGVLQKWVDAGEGEFIYEWVQNPQQLLASGKSKMAAIADKIMASAMTPQD
;
A
#
# COMPACT_ATOMS: atom_id res chain seq x y z
N MET A 1 26.37 5.59 -4.97
CA MET A 1 26.59 5.40 -3.52
C MET A 1 25.34 5.00 -2.72
N LEU A 2 24.11 5.08 -3.25
CA LEU A 2 22.87 4.72 -2.54
C LEU A 2 22.63 3.20 -2.29
N ARG A 3 23.48 2.31 -2.82
CA ARG A 3 23.28 0.85 -2.69
C ARG A 3 23.66 0.32 -1.29
N PHE A 4 24.61 0.94 -0.61
CA PHE A 4 25.09 0.50 0.71
C PHE A 4 24.16 0.86 1.87
N ILE A 5 23.39 1.95 1.76
CA ILE A 5 22.45 2.38 2.80
C ILE A 5 21.17 1.52 2.74
N LYS A 6 20.71 1.16 1.54
CA LYS A 6 19.49 0.36 1.34
C LYS A 6 19.55 -0.99 2.05
N HIS A 7 20.70 -1.67 2.01
CA HIS A 7 20.85 -3.01 2.61
C HIS A 7 20.71 -3.02 4.14
N ASN A 8 20.95 -1.88 4.80
CA ASN A 8 20.82 -1.72 6.26
C ASN A 8 19.43 -1.23 6.67
N LEU A 9 18.70 -0.54 5.78
CA LEU A 9 17.34 -0.06 6.05
C LEU A 9 16.26 -1.09 5.71
N THR A 10 16.55 -2.03 4.81
CA THR A 10 15.64 -3.15 4.47
C THR A 10 15.59 -4.25 5.52
N GLY A 11 16.52 -4.24 6.49
CA GLY A 11 16.54 -5.14 7.63
C GLY A 11 15.80 -4.61 8.87
N ILE A 12 15.34 -3.35 8.82
CA ILE A 12 14.56 -2.76 9.91
C ILE A 12 13.09 -3.05 9.63
N ASP A 13 12.54 -4.00 10.39
CA ASP A 13 11.11 -4.26 10.43
C ASP A 13 10.36 -2.95 10.73
N GLY A 14 9.46 -2.56 9.82
CA GLY A 14 8.61 -1.37 9.99
C GLY A 14 9.03 -0.12 9.22
N VAL A 15 10.18 -0.07 8.53
CA VAL A 15 10.58 1.13 7.74
C VAL A 15 9.57 1.48 6.64
N ALA A 16 8.91 0.49 6.06
CA ALA A 16 7.89 0.69 5.03
C ALA A 16 6.60 1.35 5.55
N ILE A 17 6.41 1.45 6.88
CA ILE A 17 5.20 2.05 7.45
C ILE A 17 5.24 3.58 7.41
N TYR A 18 6.42 4.18 7.45
CA TYR A 18 6.55 5.64 7.50
C TYR A 18 6.03 6.34 6.24
N PRO A 19 6.33 5.88 5.01
CA PRO A 19 5.73 6.46 3.80
C PRO A 19 4.21 6.33 3.76
N LEU A 20 3.66 5.21 4.25
CA LEU A 20 2.21 4.96 4.26
C LEU A 20 1.49 5.87 5.27
N ILE A 21 2.03 6.01 6.48
CA ILE A 21 1.48 6.91 7.51
C ILE A 21 1.65 8.38 7.08
N SER A 22 2.79 8.75 6.50
CA SER A 22 3.02 10.12 6.00
C SER A 22 1.99 10.51 4.93
N LEU A 23 1.72 9.60 3.99
CA LEU A 23 0.70 9.82 2.96
C LEU A 23 -0.70 9.94 3.57
N LEU A 24 -1.04 9.08 4.53
CA LEU A 24 -2.34 9.13 5.21
C LEU A 24 -2.57 10.47 5.93
N ILE A 25 -1.59 10.92 6.72
CA ILE A 25 -1.67 12.19 7.46
C ILE A 25 -1.74 13.37 6.48
N PHE A 26 -0.92 13.35 5.43
CA PHE A 26 -0.93 14.38 4.39
C PHE A 26 -2.30 14.51 3.72
N VAL A 27 -2.88 13.39 3.28
CA VAL A 27 -4.20 13.39 2.63
C VAL A 27 -5.30 13.85 3.59
N ILE A 28 -5.29 13.40 4.84
CA ILE A 28 -6.28 13.82 5.86
C ILE A 28 -6.18 15.34 6.11
N PHE A 29 -4.97 15.87 6.26
CA PHE A 29 -4.75 17.30 6.49
C PHE A 29 -5.28 18.15 5.33
N PHE A 30 -4.96 17.79 4.08
CA PHE A 30 -5.44 18.52 2.91
C PHE A 30 -6.95 18.41 2.72
N VAL A 31 -7.55 17.24 2.95
CA VAL A 31 -9.01 17.07 2.90
C VAL A 31 -9.68 17.92 3.99
N PHE A 32 -9.12 17.94 5.20
CA PHE A 32 -9.63 18.78 6.29
C PHE A 32 -9.62 20.27 5.92
N VAL A 33 -8.49 20.78 5.43
CA VAL A 33 -8.36 22.18 5.00
C VAL A 33 -9.30 22.49 3.83
N LEU A 34 -9.38 21.59 2.83
CA LEU A 34 -10.26 21.77 1.68
C LEU A 34 -11.74 21.81 2.10
N LEU A 35 -12.15 20.91 3.00
CA LEU A 35 -13.49 20.92 3.57
C LEU A 35 -13.73 22.19 4.39
N TYR A 36 -12.76 22.63 5.21
CA TYR A 36 -12.85 23.85 6.00
C TYR A 36 -13.10 25.07 5.10
N VAL A 37 -12.33 25.23 4.03
CA VAL A 37 -12.48 26.33 3.06
C VAL A 37 -13.81 26.25 2.32
N ILE A 38 -14.21 25.09 1.80
CA ILE A 38 -15.50 24.92 1.10
C ILE A 38 -16.68 25.19 2.06
N ARG A 39 -16.51 24.89 3.35
CA ARG A 39 -17.52 25.11 4.39
C ARG A 39 -17.54 26.54 4.91
N MET A 40 -16.53 27.37 4.60
CA MET A 40 -16.51 28.78 5.01
C MET A 40 -17.73 29.52 4.46
N ARG A 41 -18.26 30.42 5.28
CA ARG A 41 -19.45 31.20 4.95
C ARG A 41 -19.00 32.48 4.25
N LYS A 42 -19.60 32.77 3.09
CA LYS A 42 -19.32 33.99 2.30
C LYS A 42 -19.51 35.30 3.08
N VAL A 43 -20.39 35.32 4.09
CA VAL A 43 -20.64 36.50 4.94
C VAL A 43 -19.41 36.94 5.73
N GLU A 44 -18.58 36.00 6.17
CA GLU A 44 -17.35 36.28 6.94
C GLU A 44 -16.22 36.77 6.01
N ILE A 45 -16.26 36.32 4.75
CA ILE A 45 -15.32 36.77 3.69
C ILE A 45 -15.65 38.20 3.26
N ASP A 46 -16.94 38.56 3.17
CA ASP A 46 -17.37 39.93 2.86
C ASP A 46 -17.00 40.92 3.98
N GLU A 47 -17.09 40.54 5.26
CA GLU A 47 -16.64 41.38 6.39
C GLU A 47 -15.11 41.52 6.45
N LEU A 48 -14.36 40.43 6.27
CA LEU A 48 -12.90 40.47 6.25
C LEU A 48 -12.35 41.25 5.04
N GLY A 49 -13.08 41.24 3.91
CA GLY A 49 -12.77 42.06 2.75
C GLY A 49 -13.13 43.54 2.92
N ALA A 50 -14.02 43.87 3.86
CA ALA A 50 -14.41 45.24 4.21
C ALA A 50 -13.56 45.85 5.34
N LEU A 51 -12.55 45.12 5.84
CA LEU A 51 -11.59 45.67 6.79
C LEU A 51 -10.74 46.75 6.09
N PRO A 52 -10.68 47.98 6.64
CA PRO A 52 -9.83 49.02 6.08
C PRO A 52 -8.36 48.60 6.25
N PHE A 53 -7.65 48.45 5.14
CA PHE A 53 -6.23 48.06 5.13
C PHE A 53 -5.26 49.23 5.35
N ASP A 54 -5.75 50.39 5.80
CA ASP A 54 -4.94 51.59 5.94
C ASP A 54 -4.48 51.82 7.38
N GLU A 55 -3.15 51.92 7.52
CA GLU A 55 -2.42 52.43 8.67
C GLU A 55 -2.83 53.87 8.96
N GLY A 56 -3.67 54.08 9.97
CA GLY A 56 -4.10 55.43 10.35
C GLY A 56 -5.00 55.45 11.58
N ASP A 57 -4.35 55.58 12.74
CA ASP A 57 -4.85 56.01 14.06
C ASP A 57 -6.36 56.37 14.16
N GLN A 58 -7.24 55.39 14.41
CA GLN A 58 -8.65 55.61 14.78
C GLN A 58 -9.11 54.64 15.89
N PRO A 59 -9.91 55.09 16.87
CA PRO A 59 -10.32 54.27 18.01
C PRO A 59 -11.40 53.26 17.60
N VAL A 60 -11.15 51.98 17.91
CA VAL A 60 -12.03 50.85 17.58
C VAL A 60 -13.27 50.85 18.47
N VAL A 61 -14.41 51.28 17.94
CA VAL A 61 -15.74 51.10 18.57
C VAL A 61 -16.24 49.68 18.26
N VAL A 62 -16.19 48.80 19.26
CA VAL A 62 -16.69 47.41 19.15
C VAL A 62 -18.22 47.40 19.30
N LEU A 63 -18.94 47.10 18.22
CA LEU A 63 -20.40 46.91 18.26
C LEU A 63 -20.79 45.51 18.81
N PRO A 64 -21.94 45.37 19.50
CA PRO A 64 -22.36 44.12 20.11
C PRO A 64 -22.69 43.02 19.08
N ARG A 65 -22.22 41.80 19.39
CA ARG A 65 -22.27 40.61 18.53
C ARG A 65 -23.62 39.87 18.63
N GLU A 66 -24.53 40.09 17.69
CA GLU A 66 -25.75 39.30 17.58
C GLU A 66 -25.50 37.93 16.91
N LYS A 67 -25.56 36.86 17.72
CA LYS A 67 -25.43 35.46 17.26
C LYS A 67 -26.68 35.04 16.48
N LYS A 68 -26.55 34.77 15.18
CA LYS A 68 -27.49 33.87 14.48
C LYS A 68 -26.77 32.89 13.57
N ILE A 69 -26.24 31.83 14.18
CA ILE A 69 -25.76 30.66 13.44
C ILE A 69 -26.98 29.86 13.01
N ARG A 70 -27.42 30.02 11.77
CA ARG A 70 -28.34 29.07 11.14
C ARG A 70 -28.06 28.91 9.66
N ARG A 71 -27.26 27.91 9.28
CA ARG A 71 -27.32 27.28 7.95
C ARG A 71 -27.10 25.78 8.06
N LYS A 72 -28.19 25.02 7.93
CA LYS A 72 -28.21 23.58 7.69
C LYS A 72 -27.59 23.31 6.31
N GLY A 73 -26.27 23.17 6.25
CA GLY A 73 -25.60 22.64 5.06
C GLY A 73 -25.84 21.14 5.00
N LYS A 74 -26.70 20.67 4.10
CA LYS A 74 -26.82 19.23 3.79
C LYS A 74 -25.47 18.79 3.22
N LEU A 75 -24.67 18.12 4.05
CA LEU A 75 -23.46 17.43 3.65
C LEU A 75 -23.87 16.42 2.57
N LYS A 76 -23.44 16.63 1.31
CA LYS A 76 -23.74 15.68 0.24
C LYS A 76 -22.89 14.43 0.50
N SER A 77 -23.51 13.38 1.05
CA SER A 77 -22.88 12.14 1.50
C SER A 77 -21.99 11.42 0.47
N GLY A 78 -22.08 11.78 -0.82
CA GLY A 78 -21.29 11.17 -1.90
C GLY A 78 -19.78 11.45 -1.85
N ALA A 79 -19.34 12.60 -1.35
CA ALA A 79 -17.90 12.94 -1.32
C ALA A 79 -17.13 12.16 -0.23
N VAL A 80 -17.78 11.84 0.88
CA VAL A 80 -17.20 11.05 1.98
C VAL A 80 -17.05 9.58 1.58
N LEU A 81 -18.03 9.04 0.86
CA LEU A 81 -18.02 7.66 0.38
C LEU A 81 -16.88 7.40 -0.63
N LEU A 82 -16.60 8.37 -1.49
CA LEU A 82 -15.58 8.26 -2.55
C LEU A 82 -14.14 8.29 -1.97
N VAL A 83 -13.92 9.08 -0.92
CA VAL A 83 -12.63 9.11 -0.19
C VAL A 83 -12.44 7.80 0.61
N LEU A 84 -13.48 7.29 1.27
CA LEU A 84 -13.43 6.01 1.97
C LEU A 84 -13.14 4.83 1.02
N LEU A 85 -13.67 4.87 -0.21
CA LEU A 85 -13.44 3.85 -1.23
C LEU A 85 -11.98 3.83 -1.73
N PHE A 86 -11.34 5.00 -1.86
CA PHE A 86 -9.95 5.11 -2.29
C PHE A 86 -8.95 4.61 -1.22
N LEU A 87 -9.29 4.71 0.06
CA LEU A 87 -8.43 4.28 1.17
C LEU A 87 -8.25 2.76 1.26
N THR A 88 -9.17 1.95 0.73
CA THR A 88 -9.13 0.49 0.88
C THR A 88 -8.28 -0.22 -0.18
N GLN A 89 -7.81 0.47 -1.23
CA GLN A 89 -7.12 -0.16 -2.35
C GLN A 89 -5.59 -0.34 -2.17
N GLY A 90 -5.00 0.17 -1.08
CA GLY A 90 -3.54 0.36 -0.97
C GLY A 90 -2.70 -0.76 -0.33
N VAL A 91 -3.22 -1.96 -0.01
CA VAL A 91 -2.57 -2.86 0.98
C VAL A 91 -2.00 -4.20 0.43
N VAL A 92 -2.13 -4.54 -0.85
CA VAL A 92 -2.01 -5.97 -1.26
C VAL A 92 -0.60 -6.46 -1.71
N ALA A 93 0.47 -5.67 -1.67
CA ALA A 93 1.75 -6.09 -2.31
C ALA A 93 2.91 -6.50 -1.39
N GLN A 94 2.90 -6.18 -0.09
CA GLN A 94 4.11 -6.26 0.74
C GLN A 94 4.38 -7.63 1.39
N GLU A 95 3.39 -8.52 1.41
CA GLU A 95 3.48 -9.77 2.16
C GLU A 95 4.36 -10.84 1.49
N GLY A 96 4.43 -10.84 0.16
CA GLY A 96 5.15 -11.87 -0.60
C GLY A 96 6.67 -11.86 -0.36
N GLU A 97 7.31 -10.69 -0.38
CA GLU A 97 8.76 -10.58 -0.14
C GLU A 97 9.14 -11.02 1.29
N LYS A 98 8.31 -10.64 2.28
CA LYS A 98 8.53 -11.02 3.68
C LYS A 98 8.41 -12.53 3.86
N LEU A 99 7.36 -13.14 3.30
CA LEU A 99 7.15 -14.58 3.36
C LEU A 99 8.33 -15.32 2.72
N PHE A 100 8.75 -14.91 1.52
CA PHE A 100 9.88 -15.49 0.81
C PHE A 100 11.18 -15.44 1.64
N LYS A 101 11.48 -14.30 2.26
CA LYS A 101 12.66 -14.13 3.12
C LYS A 101 12.61 -14.97 4.40
N SER A 102 11.42 -15.33 4.89
CA SER A 102 11.29 -16.13 6.11
C SER A 102 11.31 -17.64 5.88
N LYS A 103 10.73 -18.12 4.76
CA LYS A 103 10.49 -19.56 4.55
C LYS A 103 11.25 -20.14 3.35
N CYS A 104 11.53 -19.36 2.31
CA CYS A 104 12.00 -19.91 1.03
C CYS A 104 13.46 -19.55 0.72
N ASN A 105 13.95 -18.40 1.19
CA ASN A 105 15.28 -17.88 0.82
C ASN A 105 16.46 -18.74 1.33
N VAL A 106 16.21 -19.65 2.27
CA VAL A 106 17.20 -20.57 2.81
C VAL A 106 17.69 -21.51 1.71
N CYS A 107 16.80 -21.88 0.78
CA CYS A 107 17.12 -22.79 -0.32
C CYS A 107 17.09 -22.11 -1.69
N HIS A 108 16.24 -21.10 -1.90
CA HIS A 108 16.08 -20.43 -3.18
C HIS A 108 16.61 -19.00 -3.15
N ILE A 109 17.61 -18.71 -3.99
CA ILE A 109 18.17 -17.36 -4.15
C ILE A 109 17.77 -16.83 -5.52
N ILE A 110 17.11 -15.67 -5.56
CA ILE A 110 16.70 -15.06 -6.82
C ILE A 110 17.94 -14.65 -7.63
N GLY A 111 18.06 -15.19 -8.84
CA GLY A 111 19.14 -14.93 -9.79
C GLY A 111 20.38 -15.81 -9.62
N LYS A 112 20.39 -16.77 -8.69
CA LYS A 112 21.50 -17.71 -8.47
C LYS A 112 21.02 -19.09 -8.00
N PRO A 113 21.54 -20.20 -8.56
CA PRO A 113 21.25 -21.52 -8.00
C PRO A 113 21.92 -21.69 -6.63
N SER A 114 21.27 -22.43 -5.73
CA SER A 114 21.80 -22.81 -4.41
C SER A 114 21.34 -24.24 -4.09
N THR A 115 20.83 -24.50 -2.87
CA THR A 115 20.19 -25.78 -2.52
C THR A 115 19.00 -26.07 -3.42
N GLY A 116 18.26 -25.03 -3.83
CA GLY A 116 17.21 -25.08 -4.84
C GLY A 116 17.57 -24.30 -6.12
N PRO A 117 16.83 -24.53 -7.22
CA PRO A 117 17.00 -23.79 -8.46
C PRO A 117 16.62 -22.31 -8.32
N ASP A 118 17.13 -21.48 -9.24
CA ASP A 118 16.72 -20.09 -9.37
C ASP A 118 15.24 -20.00 -9.77
N LEU A 119 14.48 -19.21 -9.01
CA LEU A 119 13.04 -19.02 -9.20
C LEU A 119 12.69 -17.89 -10.19
N THR A 120 13.69 -17.19 -10.72
CA THR A 120 13.46 -16.10 -11.67
C THR A 120 12.73 -16.61 -12.92
N GLY A 121 11.51 -16.11 -13.14
CA GLY A 121 10.68 -16.49 -14.28
C GLY A 121 10.08 -17.90 -14.21
N VAL A 122 10.17 -18.61 -13.08
CA VAL A 122 9.62 -19.98 -12.96
C VAL A 122 8.10 -19.98 -13.10
N LEU A 123 7.39 -19.02 -12.50
CA LEU A 123 5.94 -18.93 -12.67
C LEU A 123 5.54 -18.84 -14.14
N GLN A 124 6.23 -18.02 -14.93
CA GLN A 124 5.95 -17.87 -16.35
C GLN A 124 6.16 -19.19 -17.11
N LYS A 125 7.22 -19.94 -16.80
CA LYS A 125 7.47 -21.24 -17.43
C LYS A 125 6.34 -22.25 -17.18
N TRP A 126 5.77 -22.25 -15.98
CA TRP A 126 4.63 -23.13 -15.65
C TRP A 126 3.36 -22.69 -16.37
N VAL A 127 3.11 -21.37 -16.45
CA VAL A 127 1.98 -20.80 -17.20
C VAL A 127 2.09 -21.09 -18.70
N ASP A 128 3.26 -20.90 -19.29
CA ASP A 128 3.52 -21.18 -20.71
C ASP A 128 3.35 -22.66 -21.05
N ALA A 129 3.56 -23.55 -20.08
CA ALA A 129 3.31 -24.98 -20.20
C ALA A 129 1.82 -25.36 -20.03
N GLY A 130 0.94 -24.41 -19.73
CA GLY A 130 -0.46 -24.67 -19.42
C GLY A 130 -0.69 -25.28 -18.03
N GLU A 131 0.33 -25.30 -17.18
CA GLU A 131 0.34 -25.94 -15.86
C GLU A 131 0.48 -24.91 -14.71
N GLY A 132 0.17 -23.63 -14.97
CA GLY A 132 0.34 -22.54 -14.02
C GLY A 132 -0.32 -22.78 -12.66
N GLU A 133 -1.50 -23.39 -12.63
CA GLU A 133 -2.24 -23.69 -11.38
C GLU A 133 -1.51 -24.71 -10.49
N PHE A 134 -0.77 -25.65 -11.10
CA PHE A 134 -0.04 -26.68 -10.36
C PHE A 134 1.17 -26.14 -9.61
N ILE A 135 1.60 -24.90 -9.87
CA ILE A 135 2.73 -24.31 -9.13
C ILE A 135 2.39 -24.12 -7.64
N TYR A 136 1.13 -23.83 -7.32
CA TYR A 136 0.68 -23.69 -5.94
C TYR A 136 0.62 -25.05 -5.25
N GLU A 137 0.09 -26.07 -5.93
CA GLU A 137 0.10 -27.46 -5.45
C GLU A 137 1.53 -27.98 -5.23
N TRP A 138 2.45 -27.62 -6.12
CA TRP A 138 3.87 -27.96 -6.00
C TRP A 138 4.50 -27.37 -4.74
N VAL A 139 4.24 -26.09 -4.44
CA VAL A 139 4.80 -25.43 -3.26
C VAL A 139 4.22 -26.03 -1.97
N GLN A 140 2.93 -26.35 -1.96
CA GLN A 140 2.28 -26.94 -0.79
C GLN A 140 2.77 -28.38 -0.54
N ASN A 141 2.74 -29.22 -1.58
CA ASN A 141 3.11 -30.63 -1.45
C ASN A 141 3.64 -31.21 -2.77
N PRO A 142 4.96 -31.09 -3.02
CA PRO A 142 5.54 -31.54 -4.28
C PRO A 142 5.47 -33.07 -4.43
N GLN A 143 5.58 -33.82 -3.32
CA GLN A 143 5.49 -35.29 -3.33
C GLN A 143 4.10 -35.76 -3.79
N GLN A 144 3.04 -35.11 -3.32
CA GLN A 144 1.68 -35.43 -3.70
C GLN A 144 1.42 -35.12 -5.18
N LEU A 145 1.89 -33.97 -5.67
CA LEU A 145 1.73 -33.59 -7.07
C LEU A 145 2.48 -34.57 -8.00
N LEU A 146 3.69 -34.98 -7.63
CA LEU A 146 4.44 -36.01 -8.36
C LEU A 146 3.71 -37.36 -8.38
N ALA A 147 3.22 -37.81 -7.22
CA ALA A 147 2.48 -39.06 -7.11
C ALA A 147 1.16 -39.04 -7.91
N SER A 148 0.54 -37.86 -8.07
CA SER A 148 -0.69 -37.70 -8.84
C SER A 148 -0.50 -37.88 -10.36
N GLY A 149 0.72 -37.71 -10.87
CA GLY A 149 1.04 -37.82 -12.30
C GLY A 149 0.40 -36.72 -13.18
N LYS A 150 -0.21 -35.69 -12.59
CA LYS A 150 -0.97 -34.66 -13.32
C LYS A 150 -0.11 -33.59 -14.00
N SER A 151 1.11 -33.35 -13.50
CA SER A 151 1.98 -32.27 -13.95
C SER A 151 3.26 -32.80 -14.58
N LYS A 152 3.52 -32.41 -15.83
CA LYS A 152 4.79 -32.66 -16.51
C LYS A 152 5.88 -31.75 -15.95
N MET A 153 5.53 -30.54 -15.54
CA MET A 153 6.46 -29.59 -14.92
C MET A 153 6.98 -30.09 -13.58
N ALA A 154 6.14 -30.74 -12.77
CA ALA A 154 6.56 -31.39 -11.53
C ALA A 154 7.63 -32.47 -11.78
N ALA A 155 7.43 -33.33 -12.78
CA ALA A 155 8.39 -34.37 -13.14
C ALA A 155 9.72 -33.80 -13.70
N ILE A 156 9.67 -32.64 -14.35
CA ILE A 156 10.87 -31.92 -14.79
C ILE A 156 11.59 -31.28 -13.60
N ALA A 157 10.83 -30.66 -12.68
CA ALA A 157 11.37 -30.05 -11.48
C ALA A 157 12.11 -31.07 -10.60
N ASP A 158 11.53 -32.26 -10.41
CA ASP A 158 12.17 -33.38 -9.70
C ASP A 158 13.56 -33.75 -10.24
N LYS A 159 13.73 -33.70 -11.56
CA LYS A 159 15.02 -33.98 -12.22
C LYS A 159 16.05 -32.87 -12.08
N ILE A 160 15.62 -31.63 -11.87
CA ILE A 160 16.49 -30.46 -11.79
C ILE A 160 16.90 -30.18 -10.34
N MET A 161 16.07 -30.58 -9.37
CA MET A 161 16.34 -30.39 -7.95
C MET A 161 17.53 -31.24 -7.48
N ALA A 162 18.48 -30.59 -6.81
CA ALA A 162 19.61 -31.29 -6.19
C ALA A 162 19.19 -32.05 -4.92
N SER A 163 18.08 -31.65 -4.29
CA SER A 163 17.49 -32.30 -3.12
C SER A 163 15.97 -32.17 -3.16
N ALA A 164 15.26 -33.15 -2.63
CA ALA A 164 13.80 -33.14 -2.59
C ALA A 164 13.30 -31.94 -1.75
N MET A 165 12.46 -31.11 -2.35
CA MET A 165 11.79 -30.01 -1.66
C MET A 165 10.76 -30.57 -0.66
N THR A 166 10.82 -30.16 0.60
CA THR A 166 9.80 -30.54 1.61
C THR A 166 8.51 -29.72 1.42
N PRO A 167 7.35 -30.25 1.82
CA PRO A 167 6.11 -29.48 1.91
C PRO A 167 6.31 -28.15 2.64
N GLN A 168 5.70 -27.07 2.14
CA GLN A 168 5.76 -25.74 2.74
C GLN A 168 4.36 -25.32 3.19
N ASP A 169 4.21 -25.07 4.49
CA ASP A 169 3.00 -24.55 5.13
C ASP A 169 2.95 -23.01 5.12
#